data_AF-A0A820DNY8-F1
#
_entry.id   AF-A0A820DNY8-F1
#
_cell.length_a   1.000
_cell.length_b   1.000
_cell.length_c   1.000
_cell.angle_alpha   90.00
_cell.angle_beta   90.00
_cell.angle_gamma   90.00
#
_symmetry.space_group_name_H-M   'P 1'
#
loop_
_entity.id
_entity.type
_entity.pdbx_description
1 polymer ?
#
loop_
_entity_poly.entity_id
_entity_poly.type
_entity_poly.pdbx_seq_one_letter_code
_entity_poly.pdbx_strand_id
1 'polypeptide(L)'
;MNESMKTSIVLNDEKVDIDSPLLQTTTCVNNDQYNLVDTNEQIEKSVKVLFDKNEYIPITISFHNINYIIGDKSIKNKQCYPWHTKIFPFWKSIPSKQILTNVSGIFKPGMNAILGPTGCGKSTLLDILADRKDNRGLSGTVLVSGQPRPSYFKYVIGYVIQDDIISGTLTVRENLLFSANVRLPRSIKIHERINRVNQVIRDLDLQSCSDTLIGTDFIRGISGGERKRTSIGMELVLSPNILFLDEPTTGLDASTAQNVMSCLYNLSRQG
;
A
#
# COMPACT_ATOMS: atom_id res chain seq x y z
N MET A 1 24.72 -11.61 20.60
CA MET A 1 25.39 -10.92 19.48
C MET A 1 24.27 -10.38 18.59
N ASN A 2 23.93 -9.11 18.77
CA ASN A 2 22.83 -8.46 18.06
C ASN A 2 23.41 -7.77 16.82
N GLU A 3 23.39 -8.46 15.68
CA GLU A 3 23.60 -7.80 14.39
C GLU A 3 22.39 -6.92 14.09
N SER A 4 22.59 -5.61 14.12
CA SER A 4 21.62 -4.61 13.69
C SER A 4 21.21 -4.89 12.24
N MET A 5 19.90 -4.97 11.98
CA MET A 5 19.32 -5.10 10.63
C MET A 5 19.90 -4.05 9.68
N LYS A 6 20.74 -4.48 8.74
CA LYS A 6 21.04 -3.72 7.53
C LYS A 6 19.93 -4.00 6.51
N THR A 7 18.80 -3.31 6.65
CA THR A 7 17.84 -3.19 5.54
C THR A 7 18.40 -2.10 4.63
N SER A 8 18.97 -2.50 3.50
CA SER A 8 19.46 -1.56 2.49
C SER A 8 18.26 -1.00 1.73
N ILE A 9 18.01 0.30 1.89
CA ILE A 9 17.08 1.04 1.05
C ILE A 9 17.90 1.51 -0.16
N VAL A 10 17.56 1.00 -1.36
CA VAL A 10 18.20 1.46 -2.60
C VAL A 10 17.38 2.64 -3.12
N LEU A 11 18.01 3.81 -3.16
CA LEU A 11 17.44 5.04 -3.70
C LEU A 11 18.16 5.34 -5.03
N ASN A 12 17.41 5.33 -6.14
CA ASN A 12 17.76 5.86 -7.46
C ASN A 12 19.26 6.09 -7.72
N ASP A 13 20.04 5.01 -7.87
CA ASP A 13 21.44 4.93 -8.37
C ASP A 13 22.48 5.99 -7.90
N GLU A 14 22.19 6.79 -6.87
CA GLU A 14 23.11 7.76 -6.29
C GLU A 14 23.11 7.66 -4.76
N LYS A 15 24.30 7.40 -4.18
CA LYS A 15 24.55 7.55 -2.75
C LYS A 15 24.35 9.02 -2.37
N VAL A 16 23.34 9.33 -1.56
CA VAL A 16 23.18 10.66 -0.96
C VAL A 16 23.64 10.60 0.49
N ASP A 17 24.70 11.33 0.79
CA ASP A 17 25.21 11.54 2.15
C ASP A 17 24.18 12.29 3.00
N ILE A 18 23.90 11.70 4.17
CA ILE A 18 22.99 12.24 5.18
C ILE A 18 23.78 13.25 6.01
N ASP A 19 23.94 14.49 5.53
CA ASP A 19 24.31 15.67 6.34
C ASP A 19 24.35 16.94 5.45
N SER A 20 23.19 17.43 5.00
CA SER A 20 23.11 18.78 4.42
C SER A 20 22.06 19.64 5.16
N PRO A 21 22.46 20.79 5.74
CA PRO A 21 21.60 21.62 6.58
C PRO A 21 20.89 22.67 5.74
N LEU A 22 19.84 22.29 5.02
CA LEU A 22 18.97 23.26 4.32
C LEU A 22 17.52 22.81 4.38
N LEU A 23 16.86 23.09 5.53
CA LEU A 23 15.40 23.30 5.65
C LEU A 23 15.08 23.81 7.06
N GLN A 24 15.60 25.00 7.37
CA GLN A 24 14.99 25.90 8.35
C GLN A 24 14.41 27.07 7.57
N THR A 25 13.09 27.09 7.39
CA THR A 25 12.23 28.29 7.25
C THR A 25 10.78 27.79 7.17
N THR A 26 10.09 27.69 8.30
CA THR A 26 9.07 28.64 8.78
C THR A 26 7.93 28.89 7.78
N THR A 27 6.72 28.41 8.09
CA THR A 27 5.61 29.29 8.49
C THR A 27 4.51 28.49 9.18
N CYS A 28 4.26 28.90 10.42
CA CYS A 28 3.15 28.56 11.27
C CYS A 28 1.86 29.11 10.63
N VAL A 29 0.80 28.31 10.55
CA VAL A 29 -0.56 28.83 10.40
C VAL A 29 -1.42 28.26 11.52
N ASN A 30 -2.07 29.18 12.21
CA ASN A 30 -2.77 29.02 13.47
C ASN A 30 -3.93 28.01 13.40
N ASN A 31 -4.13 27.34 14.53
CA ASN A 31 -5.39 26.72 14.90
C ASN A 31 -6.49 27.76 14.86
N ASP A 32 -7.57 27.51 14.12
CA ASP A 32 -8.92 27.91 14.52
C ASP A 32 -9.96 27.00 13.85
N GLN A 33 -10.80 26.45 14.74
CA GLN A 33 -12.11 25.80 14.59
C GLN A 33 -12.59 25.38 13.17
N TYR A 34 -12.73 24.07 12.94
CA TYR A 34 -13.65 23.56 11.92
C TYR A 34 -14.60 22.49 12.47
N ASN A 35 -15.88 22.81 12.28
CA ASN A 35 -17.07 22.07 12.65
C ASN A 35 -17.15 20.70 11.95
N LEU A 36 -17.77 19.74 12.66
CA LEU A 36 -18.20 18.45 12.15
C LEU A 36 -19.33 18.66 11.12
N VAL A 37 -18.97 18.78 9.84
CA VAL A 37 -19.92 18.76 8.72
C VAL A 37 -19.36 17.84 7.63
N ASP A 38 -20.05 16.71 7.43
CA ASP A 38 -20.03 15.77 6.30
C ASP A 38 -18.67 15.28 5.77
N THR A 39 -18.10 14.31 6.50
CA THR A 39 -16.88 13.55 6.14
C THR A 39 -16.95 12.87 4.77
N ASN A 40 -18.11 12.42 4.32
CA ASN A 40 -18.25 11.75 3.02
C ASN A 40 -18.14 12.72 1.84
N GLU A 41 -18.65 13.95 1.96
CA GLU A 41 -18.59 14.92 0.87
C GLU A 41 -17.18 15.52 0.71
N GLN A 42 -16.47 15.70 1.82
CA GLN A 42 -15.05 16.09 1.80
C GLN A 42 -14.16 14.98 1.23
N ILE A 43 -14.42 13.71 1.57
CA ILE A 43 -13.74 12.57 0.96
C ILE A 43 -14.05 12.53 -0.53
N GLU A 44 -15.31 12.59 -0.95
CA GLU A 44 -15.69 12.59 -2.37
C GLU A 44 -15.09 13.78 -3.13
N LYS A 45 -15.02 14.98 -2.54
CA LYS A 45 -14.36 16.14 -3.12
C LYS A 45 -12.85 15.98 -3.22
N SER A 46 -12.19 15.43 -2.19
CA SER A 46 -10.74 15.20 -2.18
C SER A 46 -10.34 14.09 -3.15
N VAL A 47 -11.14 13.03 -3.20
CA VAL A 47 -11.13 11.97 -4.21
C VAL A 47 -11.30 12.62 -5.58
N LYS A 48 -12.36 13.39 -5.85
CA LYS A 48 -12.53 14.08 -7.14
C LYS A 48 -11.33 14.93 -7.54
N VAL A 49 -10.74 15.70 -6.63
CA VAL A 49 -9.56 16.53 -6.92
C VAL A 49 -8.35 15.66 -7.31
N LEU A 50 -8.23 14.44 -6.78
CA LEU A 50 -7.21 13.47 -7.19
C LEU A 50 -7.54 12.79 -8.53
N PHE A 51 -8.82 12.62 -8.87
CA PHE A 51 -9.27 11.96 -10.10
C PHE A 51 -9.44 12.89 -11.31
N ASP A 52 -9.58 14.21 -11.12
CA ASP A 52 -10.04 15.17 -12.14
C ASP A 52 -8.94 16.12 -12.64
N LYS A 53 -7.69 15.94 -12.21
CA LYS A 53 -6.54 16.68 -12.72
C LYS A 53 -5.53 15.76 -13.39
N ASN A 54 -5.39 15.91 -14.71
CA ASN A 54 -4.25 15.44 -15.52
C ASN A 54 -2.91 16.11 -15.13
N GLU A 55 -2.77 16.57 -13.88
CA GLU A 55 -1.62 17.30 -13.39
C GLU A 55 -0.91 16.38 -12.40
N TYR A 56 0.16 15.75 -12.89
CA TYR A 56 1.00 14.89 -12.07
C TYR A 56 1.64 15.70 -10.95
N ILE A 57 1.32 15.37 -9.71
CA ILE A 57 1.96 15.96 -8.53
C ILE A 57 2.98 14.95 -8.01
N PRO A 58 4.29 15.23 -8.10
CA PRO A 58 5.31 14.32 -7.58
C PRO A 58 5.14 14.16 -6.06
N ILE A 59 4.80 12.95 -5.62
CA ILE A 59 4.64 12.64 -4.20
C ILE A 59 5.93 12.03 -3.64
N THR A 60 6.41 12.59 -2.53
CA THR A 60 7.54 12.04 -1.78
C THR A 60 7.03 11.50 -0.45
N ILE A 61 7.43 10.28 -0.07
CA ILE A 61 7.13 9.73 1.25
C ILE A 61 8.42 9.81 2.09
N SER A 62 8.37 10.45 3.24
CA SER A 62 9.47 10.40 4.20
C SER A 62 9.03 9.73 5.48
N PHE A 63 9.92 8.97 6.09
CA PHE A 63 9.68 8.30 7.35
C PHE A 63 10.89 8.44 8.26
N HIS A 64 10.64 8.75 9.53
CA HIS A 64 11.67 9.11 10.49
C HIS A 64 11.48 8.32 11.78
N ASN A 65 12.56 7.66 12.21
CA ASN A 65 12.68 6.93 13.48
C ASN A 65 11.54 5.93 13.71
N ILE A 66 11.15 5.20 12.66
CA ILE A 66 10.08 4.21 12.73
C ILE A 66 10.54 3.05 13.61
N ASN A 67 9.80 2.83 14.70
CA ASN A 67 9.91 1.65 15.54
C ASN A 67 8.57 0.94 15.60
N TYR A 68 8.59 -0.38 15.54
CA TYR A 68 7.39 -1.19 15.63
C TYR A 68 7.59 -2.40 16.53
N ILE A 69 6.73 -2.51 17.54
CA ILE A 69 6.75 -3.58 18.52
C ILE A 69 5.39 -4.27 18.52
N ILE A 70 5.38 -5.56 18.22
CA ILE A 70 4.21 -6.40 18.36
C ILE A 70 4.25 -7.02 19.75
N GLY A 71 3.20 -6.84 20.54
CA GLY A 71 3.15 -7.36 21.90
C GLY A 71 1.95 -6.80 22.62
N ASP A 72 1.46 -7.52 23.62
CA ASP A 72 0.30 -7.10 24.36
C ASP A 72 0.64 -5.88 25.23
N LYS A 73 0.31 -4.68 24.74
CA LYS A 73 0.38 -3.46 25.55
C LYS A 73 -0.86 -3.25 26.42
N SER A 74 -1.92 -4.08 26.28
CA SER A 74 -3.10 -3.98 27.15
C SER A 74 -4.12 -5.11 26.95
N ILE A 75 -4.05 -6.17 27.75
CA ILE A 75 -5.18 -6.49 28.63
C ILE A 75 -4.91 -5.83 29.99
N LYS A 76 -5.01 -4.51 30.07
CA LYS A 76 -5.08 -3.81 31.36
C LYS A 76 -6.51 -3.51 31.82
N ASN A 77 -7.54 -3.89 31.07
CA ASN A 77 -8.93 -3.78 31.50
C ASN A 77 -9.75 -5.02 31.07
N LYS A 78 -9.62 -6.13 31.81
CA LYS A 78 -10.76 -7.04 31.98
C LYS A 78 -11.32 -6.77 33.38
N GLN A 79 -12.42 -6.04 33.46
CA GLN A 79 -13.32 -6.17 34.59
C GLN A 79 -13.80 -7.62 34.57
N CYS A 80 -13.27 -8.44 35.47
CA CYS A 80 -13.76 -9.79 35.71
C CYS A 80 -15.12 -9.66 36.39
N TYR A 81 -16.20 -10.04 35.68
CA TYR A 81 -17.50 -10.18 36.32
C TYR A 81 -17.44 -11.35 37.32
N PRO A 82 -17.85 -11.21 38.59
CA PRO A 82 -17.31 -12.05 39.66
C PRO A 82 -18.01 -13.40 39.85
N TRP A 83 -18.80 -13.89 38.89
CA TRP A 83 -19.61 -15.09 39.14
C TRP A 83 -19.88 -15.84 37.83
N HIS A 84 -18.89 -16.58 37.33
CA HIS A 84 -19.05 -17.93 36.76
C HIS A 84 -17.77 -18.38 36.06
N THR A 85 -17.42 -19.65 36.26
CA THR A 85 -16.36 -20.44 35.61
C THR A 85 -14.92 -20.29 36.12
N LYS A 86 -14.64 -21.11 37.15
CA LYS A 86 -13.36 -21.82 37.29
C LYS A 86 -13.14 -22.66 36.02
N ILE A 87 -12.28 -22.24 35.08
CA ILE A 87 -11.66 -23.08 34.03
C ILE A 87 -10.53 -22.25 33.34
N PHE A 88 -9.30 -22.78 33.38
CA PHE A 88 -8.00 -22.32 32.80
C PHE A 88 -7.20 -21.16 33.45
N PRO A 89 -6.19 -21.45 34.30
CA PRO A 89 -5.24 -20.47 34.83
C PRO A 89 -3.92 -20.40 34.02
N PHE A 90 -3.97 -20.48 32.69
CA PHE A 90 -2.76 -20.42 31.86
C PHE A 90 -2.88 -19.38 30.74
N TRP A 91 -3.11 -18.13 31.14
CA TRP A 91 -2.98 -17.02 30.21
C TRP A 91 -1.49 -16.63 30.13
N LYS A 92 -0.76 -17.31 29.24
CA LYS A 92 0.65 -17.01 28.97
C LYS A 92 0.74 -15.64 28.29
N SER A 93 1.33 -14.66 28.98
CA SER A 93 1.63 -13.35 28.39
C SER A 93 2.44 -13.54 27.11
N ILE A 94 1.95 -13.00 26.00
CA ILE A 94 2.64 -13.06 24.72
C ILE A 94 3.82 -12.07 24.82
N PRO A 95 5.08 -12.53 24.76
CA PRO A 95 6.23 -11.65 24.90
C PRO A 95 6.23 -10.63 23.77
N SER A 96 6.52 -9.37 24.10
CA SER A 96 6.66 -8.32 23.09
C SER A 96 7.88 -8.59 22.21
N LYS A 97 7.67 -8.58 20.89
CA LYS A 97 8.71 -8.73 19.88
C LYS A 97 8.88 -7.40 19.15
N GLN A 98 10.10 -6.88 19.16
CA GLN A 98 10.47 -5.75 18.33
C GLN A 98 10.67 -6.22 16.89
N ILE A 99 9.97 -5.60 15.95
CA ILE A 99 10.01 -5.93 14.52
C ILE A 99 10.86 -4.92 13.77
N LEU A 100 10.67 -3.62 14.03
CA LEU A 100 11.44 -2.54 13.41
C LEU A 100 12.14 -1.71 14.48
N THR A 101 13.39 -1.35 14.21
CA THR A 101 14.27 -0.57 15.09
C THR A 101 14.79 0.65 14.33
N ASN A 102 14.33 1.84 14.70
CA ASN A 102 14.84 3.13 14.23
C ASN A 102 15.04 3.24 12.70
N VAL A 103 14.01 2.87 11.93
CA VAL A 103 14.08 2.88 10.46
C VAL A 103 13.70 4.27 9.94
N SER A 104 14.56 4.87 9.11
CA SER A 104 14.35 6.19 8.50
C SER A 104 14.72 6.15 7.01
N GLY A 105 14.07 6.98 6.20
CA GLY A 105 14.30 7.03 4.76
C GLY A 105 13.33 7.95 4.02
N ILE A 106 13.60 8.12 2.73
CA ILE A 106 12.81 8.97 1.82
C ILE A 106 12.60 8.21 0.52
N PHE A 107 11.35 8.07 0.09
CA PHE A 107 10.99 7.59 -1.23
C PHE A 107 10.58 8.76 -2.11
N LYS A 108 11.38 8.99 -3.15
CA LYS A 108 11.13 10.01 -4.18
C LYS A 108 10.15 9.45 -5.22
N PRO A 109 9.50 10.29 -6.02
CA PRO A 109 8.70 9.83 -7.15
C PRO A 109 9.50 8.91 -8.08
N GLY A 110 8.85 7.87 -8.58
CA GLY A 110 9.46 6.80 -9.37
C GLY A 110 9.41 5.43 -8.68
N MET A 111 10.26 4.51 -9.13
CA MET A 111 10.33 3.15 -8.58
C MET A 111 11.33 3.06 -7.43
N ASN A 112 10.83 2.79 -6.22
CA ASN A 112 11.66 2.59 -5.02
C ASN A 112 11.60 1.12 -4.60
N ALA A 113 12.72 0.57 -4.10
CA ALA A 113 12.80 -0.83 -3.71
C ALA A 113 13.28 -1.00 -2.26
N ILE A 114 12.61 -1.88 -1.52
CA ILE A 114 13.02 -2.33 -0.19
C ILE A 114 13.54 -3.76 -0.31
N LEU A 115 14.82 -3.97 -0.05
CA LEU A 115 15.47 -5.28 -0.16
C LEU A 115 15.98 -5.74 1.21
N GLY A 116 15.88 -7.04 1.45
CA GLY A 116 16.33 -7.65 2.69
C GLY A 116 15.88 -9.09 2.86
N PRO A 117 16.48 -9.84 3.80
CA PRO A 117 16.18 -11.25 4.01
C PRO A 117 14.73 -11.48 4.48
N THR A 118 14.25 -12.70 4.36
CA THR A 118 12.93 -13.08 4.87
C THR A 118 12.85 -12.84 6.38
N GLY A 119 11.75 -12.24 6.84
CA GLY A 119 11.55 -11.96 8.26
C GLY A 119 12.21 -10.68 8.79
N CYS A 120 12.87 -9.87 7.95
CA CYS A 120 13.44 -8.59 8.40
C CYS A 120 12.43 -7.44 8.55
N GLY A 121 11.14 -7.69 8.30
CA GLY A 121 10.09 -6.69 8.48
C GLY A 121 9.82 -5.79 7.27
N LYS A 122 10.19 -6.20 6.04
CA LYS A 122 9.87 -5.47 4.80
C LYS A 122 8.38 -5.20 4.65
N SER A 123 7.56 -6.26 4.67
CA SER A 123 6.11 -6.17 4.58
C SER A 123 5.53 -5.37 5.76
N THR A 124 6.11 -5.48 6.96
CA THR A 124 5.73 -4.65 8.11
C THR A 124 5.98 -3.16 7.86
N LEU A 125 7.16 -2.80 7.33
CA LEU A 125 7.48 -1.42 7.00
C LEU A 125 6.55 -0.91 5.90
N LEU A 126 6.31 -1.71 4.86
CA LEU A 126 5.41 -1.38 3.76
C LEU A 126 3.97 -1.13 4.25
N ASP A 127 3.46 -2.02 5.10
CA ASP A 127 2.14 -1.87 5.73
C ASP A 127 2.07 -0.61 6.62
N ILE A 128 3.14 -0.26 7.35
CA ILE A 128 3.18 0.97 8.16
C ILE A 128 3.09 2.20 7.26
N LEU A 129 3.87 2.25 6.18
CA LEU A 129 3.86 3.37 5.24
C LEU A 129 2.48 3.52 4.58
N ALA A 130 1.86 2.40 4.22
CA ALA A 130 0.52 2.34 3.65
C ALA A 130 -0.63 2.57 4.66
N ASP A 131 -0.34 2.84 5.93
CA ASP A 131 -1.34 3.03 7.00
C ASP A 131 -2.25 1.80 7.23
N ARG A 132 -1.69 0.60 7.05
CA ARG A 132 -2.37 -0.71 7.21
C ARG A 132 -2.02 -1.43 8.52
N LYS A 133 -1.05 -0.94 9.29
CA LYS A 133 -0.76 -1.48 10.64
C LYS A 133 -1.50 -0.72 11.73
N ASP A 134 -1.79 -1.44 12.81
CA ASP A 134 -2.26 -0.84 14.05
C ASP A 134 -1.19 0.12 14.60
N ASN A 135 -1.62 1.30 15.02
CA ASN A 135 -0.77 2.31 15.65
C ASN A 135 -0.28 1.86 17.04
N ARG A 136 -0.90 0.82 17.62
CA ARG A 136 -0.41 0.21 18.87
C ARG A 136 1.00 -0.35 18.68
N GLY A 137 1.96 0.26 19.36
CA GLY A 137 3.36 -0.16 19.29
C GLY A 137 4.15 0.43 18.12
N LEU A 138 3.53 1.29 17.32
CA LEU A 138 4.20 2.14 16.34
C LEU A 138 4.69 3.44 17.01
N SER A 139 5.94 3.81 16.76
CA SER A 139 6.46 5.14 17.04
C SER A 139 7.31 5.64 15.86
N GLY A 140 7.52 6.95 15.81
CA GLY A 140 8.11 7.64 14.66
C GLY A 140 7.06 8.40 13.85
N THR A 141 7.49 9.00 12.74
CA THR A 141 6.62 9.85 11.91
C THR A 141 6.73 9.47 10.44
N VAL A 142 5.58 9.38 9.76
CA VAL A 142 5.50 9.21 8.30
C VAL A 142 4.85 10.46 7.72
N LEU A 143 5.51 11.08 6.74
CA LEU A 143 5.07 12.29 6.06
C LEU A 143 4.90 12.02 4.56
N VAL A 144 3.94 12.70 3.96
CA VAL A 144 3.64 12.68 2.53
C VAL A 144 3.81 14.11 2.03
N SER A 145 4.78 14.33 1.14
CA SER A 145 5.19 15.64 0.64
C SER A 145 5.43 16.66 1.77
N GLY A 146 6.07 16.22 2.86
CA GLY A 146 6.39 17.04 4.04
C GLY A 146 5.23 17.26 5.01
N GLN A 147 4.02 16.80 4.70
CA GLN A 147 2.84 16.93 5.54
C GLN A 147 2.50 15.61 6.24
N PRO A 148 1.86 15.63 7.42
CA PRO A 148 1.36 14.40 8.04
C PRO A 148 0.35 13.71 7.12
N ARG A 149 0.29 12.36 7.19
CA ARG A 149 -0.65 11.58 6.39
C ARG A 149 -2.09 12.01 6.67
N PRO A 150 -2.91 12.30 5.63
CA PRO A 150 -4.32 12.58 5.83
C PRO A 150 -5.05 11.32 6.32
N SER A 151 -6.17 11.50 7.03
CA SER A 151 -6.99 10.38 7.54
C SER A 151 -7.54 9.47 6.43
N TYR A 152 -7.68 10.01 5.21
CA TYR A 152 -8.14 9.30 4.04
C TYR A 152 -7.02 8.64 3.21
N PHE A 153 -5.76 8.71 3.66
CA PHE A 153 -4.60 8.25 2.89
C PHE A 153 -4.74 6.81 2.38
N LYS A 154 -5.19 5.89 3.24
CA LYS A 154 -5.43 4.47 2.89
C LYS A 154 -6.45 4.23 1.76
N TYR A 155 -7.31 5.21 1.45
CA TYR A 155 -8.30 5.11 0.38
C TYR A 155 -7.80 5.65 -0.97
N VAL A 156 -6.69 6.40 -0.96
CA VAL A 156 -6.12 7.08 -2.12
C VAL A 156 -4.92 6.32 -2.69
N ILE A 157 -4.22 5.57 -1.85
CA ILE A 157 -3.09 4.72 -2.27
C ILE A 157 -3.58 3.40 -2.87
N GLY A 158 -2.81 2.84 -3.79
CA GLY A 158 -2.93 1.45 -4.23
C GLY A 158 -2.05 0.55 -3.37
N TYR A 159 -2.54 -0.63 -3.00
CA TYR A 159 -1.74 -1.62 -2.28
C TYR A 159 -1.98 -3.03 -2.81
N VAL A 160 -0.97 -3.61 -3.43
CA VAL A 160 -0.97 -4.99 -3.90
C VAL A 160 -0.30 -5.85 -2.84
N ILE A 161 -1.07 -6.78 -2.28
CA ILE A 161 -0.58 -7.77 -1.31
C ILE A 161 0.26 -8.86 -2.00
N GLN A 162 1.00 -9.62 -1.20
CA GLN A 162 1.82 -10.73 -1.68
C GLN A 162 0.97 -11.80 -2.39
N ASP A 163 -0.08 -12.28 -1.72
CA ASP A 163 -1.01 -13.27 -2.27
C ASP A 163 -2.11 -12.62 -3.11
N ASP A 164 -2.30 -13.08 -4.35
CA ASP A 164 -3.31 -12.50 -5.24
C ASP A 164 -4.72 -12.99 -4.90
N ILE A 165 -5.42 -12.22 -4.05
CA ILE A 165 -6.83 -12.47 -3.69
C ILE A 165 -7.74 -11.90 -4.79
N ILE A 166 -8.05 -12.72 -5.80
CA ILE A 166 -8.89 -12.35 -6.95
C ILE A 166 -9.95 -13.43 -7.21
N SER A 167 -11.12 -13.04 -7.74
CA SER A 167 -12.18 -13.99 -8.09
C SER A 167 -11.79 -14.87 -9.27
N GLY A 168 -11.59 -16.16 -9.02
CA GLY A 168 -11.24 -17.16 -10.02
C GLY A 168 -12.38 -17.55 -10.98
N THR A 169 -13.62 -17.23 -10.64
CA THR A 169 -14.82 -17.56 -11.44
C THR A 169 -15.19 -16.48 -12.45
N LEU A 170 -14.49 -15.34 -12.42
CA LEU A 170 -14.69 -14.21 -13.31
C LEU A 170 -13.51 -14.10 -14.28
N THR A 171 -13.74 -13.44 -15.42
CA THR A 171 -12.67 -13.09 -16.36
C THR A 171 -11.78 -11.98 -15.81
N VAL A 172 -10.61 -11.77 -16.43
CA VAL A 172 -9.72 -10.64 -16.10
C VAL A 172 -10.48 -9.31 -16.23
N ARG A 173 -11.17 -9.09 -17.34
CA ARG A 173 -11.95 -7.89 -17.61
C ARG A 173 -13.07 -7.68 -16.59
N GLU A 174 -13.79 -8.74 -16.24
CA GLU A 174 -14.86 -8.68 -15.25
C GLU A 174 -14.35 -8.32 -13.85
N ASN A 175 -13.21 -8.87 -13.42
CA ASN A 175 -12.59 -8.51 -12.13
C ASN A 175 -12.20 -7.03 -12.10
N LEU A 176 -11.56 -6.53 -13.16
CA LEU A 176 -11.17 -5.12 -13.25
C LEU A 176 -12.40 -4.20 -13.28
N LEU A 177 -13.43 -4.57 -14.04
CA LEU A 177 -14.68 -3.82 -14.11
C LEU A 177 -15.43 -3.85 -12.78
N PHE A 178 -15.40 -4.97 -12.05
CA PHE A 178 -15.97 -5.09 -10.71
C PHE A 178 -15.26 -4.15 -9.72
N SER A 179 -13.92 -4.18 -9.70
CA SER A 179 -13.11 -3.27 -8.87
C SER A 179 -13.43 -1.81 -9.19
N ALA A 180 -13.41 -1.45 -10.47
CA ALA A 180 -13.76 -0.11 -10.94
C ALA A 180 -15.19 0.27 -10.51
N ASN A 181 -16.14 -0.65 -10.60
CA ASN A 181 -17.53 -0.33 -10.30
C ASN A 181 -17.81 -0.05 -8.82
N VAL A 182 -17.13 -0.78 -7.94
CA VAL A 182 -17.29 -0.67 -6.48
C VAL A 182 -16.47 0.49 -5.92
N ARG A 183 -15.27 0.72 -6.44
CA ARG A 183 -14.31 1.66 -5.84
C ARG A 183 -14.30 3.04 -6.49
N LEU A 184 -14.73 3.20 -7.74
CA LEU A 184 -14.81 4.52 -8.38
C LEU A 184 -16.07 5.29 -7.97
N PRO A 185 -15.98 6.63 -7.84
CA PRO A 185 -17.13 7.48 -7.54
C PRO A 185 -18.29 7.30 -8.51
N ARG A 186 -19.53 7.39 -8.00
CA ARG A 186 -20.75 7.26 -8.81
C ARG A 186 -20.90 8.36 -9.88
N SER A 187 -20.15 9.47 -9.75
CA SER A 187 -20.12 10.54 -10.75
C SER A 187 -19.46 10.14 -12.07
N ILE A 188 -18.61 9.11 -12.07
CA ILE A 188 -17.90 8.64 -13.27
C ILE A 188 -18.85 7.79 -14.12
N LYS A 189 -19.01 8.18 -15.39
CA LYS A 189 -19.93 7.53 -16.33
C LYS A 189 -19.45 6.12 -16.69
N ILE A 190 -20.39 5.23 -17.01
CA ILE A 190 -20.08 3.82 -17.31
C ILE A 190 -19.06 3.64 -18.44
N HIS A 191 -19.16 4.44 -19.52
CA HIS A 191 -18.21 4.38 -20.63
C HIS A 191 -16.79 4.78 -20.19
N GLU A 192 -16.67 5.74 -19.28
CA GLU A 192 -15.39 6.20 -18.75
C GLU A 192 -14.75 5.13 -17.85
N ARG A 193 -15.57 4.38 -17.09
CA ARG A 193 -15.12 3.21 -16.32
C ARG A 193 -14.58 2.11 -17.25
N ILE A 194 -15.31 1.79 -18.32
CA ILE A 194 -14.89 0.80 -19.32
C ILE A 194 -13.59 1.24 -20.00
N ASN A 195 -13.46 2.53 -20.35
CA ASN A 195 -12.25 3.08 -20.95
C ASN A 195 -11.05 2.97 -20.00
N ARG A 196 -11.20 3.27 -18.70
CA ARG A 196 -10.15 3.06 -17.70
C ARG A 196 -9.72 1.59 -17.61
N VAL A 197 -10.68 0.66 -17.56
CA VAL A 197 -10.38 -0.78 -17.54
C VAL A 197 -9.62 -1.22 -18.81
N ASN A 198 -10.05 -0.76 -19.98
CA ASN A 198 -9.37 -1.05 -21.24
C ASN A 198 -7.96 -0.46 -21.30
N GLN A 199 -7.73 0.71 -20.68
CA GLN A 199 -6.41 1.30 -20.55
C GLN A 199 -5.51 0.42 -19.67
N VAL A 200 -5.97 0.04 -18.49
CA VAL A 200 -5.23 -0.84 -17.56
C VAL A 200 -4.89 -2.19 -18.19
N ILE A 201 -5.82 -2.80 -18.95
CA ILE A 201 -5.58 -4.05 -19.68
C ILE A 201 -4.44 -3.88 -20.71
N ARG A 202 -4.33 -2.72 -21.36
CA ARG A 202 -3.25 -2.42 -22.30
C ARG A 202 -1.92 -2.17 -21.60
N ASP A 203 -1.94 -1.36 -20.54
CA ASP A 203 -0.72 -0.98 -19.82
C ASP A 203 -0.04 -2.19 -19.17
N LEU A 204 -0.83 -3.18 -18.75
CA LEU A 204 -0.35 -4.42 -18.15
C LEU A 204 -0.15 -5.57 -19.15
N ASP A 205 -0.35 -5.33 -20.45
CA ASP A 205 -0.24 -6.36 -21.49
C ASP A 205 -1.09 -7.62 -21.20
N LEU A 206 -2.37 -7.40 -20.88
CA LEU A 206 -3.37 -8.43 -20.57
C LEU A 206 -4.39 -8.63 -21.70
N GLN A 207 -4.13 -8.08 -22.90
CA GLN A 207 -5.10 -8.11 -24.00
C GLN A 207 -5.49 -9.53 -24.41
N SER A 208 -4.51 -10.42 -24.53
CA SER A 208 -4.69 -11.81 -24.97
C SER A 208 -5.52 -12.66 -24.00
N CYS A 209 -5.52 -12.34 -22.71
CA CYS A 209 -6.22 -13.08 -21.67
C CYS A 209 -7.37 -12.29 -21.01
N SER A 210 -7.72 -11.12 -21.55
CA SER A 210 -8.70 -10.21 -20.95
C SER A 210 -10.08 -10.83 -20.74
N ASP A 211 -10.51 -11.71 -21.65
CA ASP A 211 -11.81 -12.40 -21.60
C ASP A 211 -11.67 -13.88 -21.14
N THR A 212 -10.51 -14.24 -20.61
CA THR A 212 -10.23 -15.58 -20.06
C THR A 212 -10.54 -15.61 -18.57
N LEU A 213 -11.11 -16.72 -18.07
CA LEU A 213 -11.31 -16.94 -16.64
C LEU A 213 -9.97 -16.94 -15.90
N ILE A 214 -9.92 -16.27 -14.75
CA ILE A 214 -8.72 -16.25 -13.92
C ILE A 214 -8.38 -17.66 -13.42
N GLY A 215 -9.40 -18.46 -13.13
CA GLY A 215 -9.25 -19.84 -12.65
C GLY A 215 -9.11 -19.92 -11.14
N THR A 216 -9.47 -21.09 -10.61
CA THR A 216 -9.39 -21.47 -9.20
C THR A 216 -8.37 -22.61 -9.04
N ASP A 217 -8.13 -23.05 -7.82
CA ASP A 217 -7.26 -24.22 -7.58
C ASP A 217 -7.78 -25.50 -8.27
N PHE A 218 -9.08 -25.55 -8.58
CA PHE A 218 -9.73 -26.69 -9.25
C PHE A 218 -9.94 -26.48 -10.76
N ILE A 219 -10.01 -25.22 -11.21
CA ILE A 219 -10.31 -24.86 -12.60
C ILE A 219 -9.14 -24.07 -13.15
N ARG A 220 -8.45 -24.64 -14.14
CA ARG A 220 -7.36 -23.95 -14.83
C ARG A 220 -7.86 -22.64 -15.45
N GLY A 221 -7.10 -21.57 -15.23
CA GLY A 221 -7.32 -20.28 -15.88
C GLY A 221 -6.01 -19.70 -16.40
N ILE A 222 -5.82 -18.40 -16.19
CA ILE A 222 -4.62 -17.66 -16.61
C ILE A 222 -3.35 -18.12 -15.86
N SER A 223 -2.19 -17.76 -16.41
CA SER A 223 -0.88 -18.02 -15.78
C SER A 223 -0.69 -17.20 -14.49
N GLY A 224 0.28 -17.60 -13.66
CA GLY A 224 0.63 -16.87 -12.43
C GLY A 224 1.05 -15.42 -12.69
N GLY A 225 1.80 -15.17 -13.77
CA GLY A 225 2.19 -13.82 -14.17
C GLY A 225 1.02 -12.94 -14.63
N GLU A 226 0.09 -13.50 -15.40
CA GLU A 226 -1.14 -12.80 -15.79
C GLU A 226 -2.04 -12.54 -14.57
N ARG A 227 -2.13 -13.50 -13.63
CA ARG A 227 -2.82 -13.31 -12.36
C ARG A 227 -2.21 -12.18 -11.54
N LYS A 228 -0.87 -12.13 -11.44
CA LYS A 228 -0.19 -11.06 -10.70
C LYS A 228 -0.40 -9.70 -11.32
N ARG A 229 -0.31 -9.61 -12.66
CA ARG A 229 -0.63 -8.38 -13.40
C ARG A 229 -2.10 -7.98 -13.20
N THR A 230 -3.03 -8.93 -13.22
CA THR A 230 -4.46 -8.65 -12.94
C THR A 230 -4.65 -8.09 -11.52
N SER A 231 -3.93 -8.63 -10.52
CA SER A 231 -3.90 -8.13 -9.14
C SER A 231 -3.46 -6.67 -9.07
N ILE A 232 -2.39 -6.32 -9.79
CA ILE A 232 -1.90 -4.95 -9.92
C ILE A 232 -2.95 -4.07 -10.61
N GLY A 233 -3.58 -4.58 -11.67
CA GLY A 233 -4.63 -3.88 -12.42
C GLY A 233 -5.84 -3.52 -11.59
N MET A 234 -6.21 -4.36 -10.62
CA MET A 234 -7.32 -4.07 -9.70
C MET A 234 -7.07 -2.83 -8.82
N GLU A 235 -5.80 -2.49 -8.56
CA GLU A 235 -5.42 -1.25 -7.88
C GLU A 235 -5.27 -0.09 -8.89
N LEU A 236 -4.70 -0.34 -10.07
CA LEU A 236 -4.47 0.69 -11.10
C LEU A 236 -5.75 1.27 -11.72
N VAL A 237 -6.88 0.56 -11.69
CA VAL A 237 -8.17 1.11 -12.14
C VAL A 237 -8.61 2.36 -11.37
N LEU A 238 -8.04 2.58 -10.18
CA LEU A 238 -8.22 3.80 -9.39
C LEU A 238 -7.21 4.90 -9.69
N SER A 239 -6.28 4.70 -10.62
CA SER A 239 -5.21 5.66 -10.92
C SER A 239 -4.55 6.25 -9.66
N PRO A 240 -4.09 5.41 -8.71
CA PRO A 240 -3.53 5.91 -7.46
C PRO A 240 -2.18 6.59 -7.70
N ASN A 241 -1.94 7.72 -7.03
CA ASN A 241 -0.66 8.45 -7.12
C ASN A 241 0.50 7.75 -6.38
N ILE A 242 0.19 6.76 -5.54
CA ILE A 242 1.17 5.96 -4.79
C ILE A 242 0.71 4.51 -4.87
N LEU A 243 1.60 3.64 -5.36
CA LEU A 243 1.36 2.20 -5.45
C LEU A 243 2.39 1.45 -4.59
N PHE A 244 1.90 0.74 -3.57
CA PHE A 244 2.70 -0.19 -2.78
C PHE A 244 2.53 -1.61 -3.32
N LEU A 245 3.64 -2.33 -3.46
CA LEU A 245 3.69 -3.70 -3.97
C LEU A 245 4.46 -4.57 -2.98
N ASP A 246 3.78 -5.49 -2.33
CA ASP A 246 4.42 -6.47 -1.44
C ASP A 246 4.81 -7.70 -2.26
N GLU A 247 6.11 -7.92 -2.40
CA GLU A 247 6.70 -9.06 -3.11
C GLU A 247 6.07 -9.36 -4.51
N PRO A 248 6.08 -8.39 -5.45
CA PRO A 248 5.37 -8.53 -6.73
C PRO A 248 5.95 -9.60 -7.67
N THR A 249 7.15 -10.12 -7.40
CA THR A 249 7.84 -11.12 -8.22
C THR A 249 7.87 -12.51 -7.58
N THR A 250 7.31 -12.67 -6.38
CA THR A 250 7.34 -13.96 -5.67
C THR A 250 6.49 -15.00 -6.41
N GLY A 251 7.06 -16.20 -6.61
CA GLY A 251 6.38 -17.31 -7.29
C GLY A 251 6.36 -17.21 -8.82
N LEU A 252 7.04 -16.23 -9.43
CA LEU A 252 7.17 -16.09 -10.87
C LEU A 252 8.53 -16.63 -11.36
N ASP A 253 8.56 -17.18 -12.57
CA ASP A 253 9.82 -17.45 -13.27
C ASP A 253 10.52 -16.15 -13.66
N ALA A 254 11.83 -16.21 -13.93
CA ALA A 254 12.65 -15.03 -14.19
C ALA A 254 12.14 -14.17 -15.36
N SER A 255 11.63 -14.80 -16.42
CA SER A 255 11.13 -14.08 -17.60
C SER A 255 9.84 -13.32 -17.29
N THR A 256 8.92 -13.97 -16.59
CA THR A 256 7.65 -13.36 -16.17
C THR A 256 7.89 -12.26 -15.14
N ALA A 257 8.78 -12.46 -14.17
CA ALA A 257 9.15 -11.43 -13.20
C ALA A 257 9.73 -10.18 -13.89
N GLN A 258 10.61 -10.35 -14.88
CA GLN A 258 11.17 -9.25 -15.65
C GLN A 258 10.09 -8.47 -16.41
N ASN A 259 9.11 -9.17 -16.99
CA ASN A 259 7.99 -8.53 -17.70
C ASN A 259 7.13 -7.69 -16.74
N VAL A 260 6.81 -8.22 -15.56
CA VAL A 260 6.08 -7.49 -14.51
C VAL A 260 6.85 -6.24 -14.08
N MET A 261 8.14 -6.38 -13.80
CA MET A 261 8.98 -5.25 -13.37
C MET A 261 9.14 -4.19 -14.46
N SER A 262 9.27 -4.60 -15.73
CA SER A 262 9.35 -3.67 -16.87
C SER A 262 8.05 -2.87 -17.03
N CYS A 263 6.90 -3.52 -16.86
CA CYS A 263 5.61 -2.87 -16.85
C CYS A 263 5.48 -1.84 -15.71
N LEU A 264 5.84 -2.23 -14.48
CA LEU A 264 5.85 -1.32 -13.33
C LEU A 264 6.80 -0.14 -13.51
N TYR A 265 7.97 -0.38 -14.11
CA TYR A 265 8.93 0.67 -14.42
C TYR A 265 8.33 1.69 -15.42
N ASN A 266 7.68 1.20 -16.48
CA ASN A 266 7.00 2.05 -17.45
C ASN A 266 5.88 2.88 -16.83
N LEU A 267 5.09 2.28 -15.92
CA LEU A 267 4.06 2.98 -15.16
C LEU A 267 4.64 4.09 -14.29
N SER A 268 5.75 3.82 -13.58
CA SER A 268 6.40 4.81 -12.69
C SER A 268 6.96 6.04 -13.41
N ARG A 269 7.08 6.00 -14.74
CA ARG A 269 7.53 7.14 -15.57
C ARG A 269 6.39 8.00 -16.07
N GLN A 270 5.16 7.49 -16.03
CA GLN A 270 3.96 8.21 -16.44
C GLN A 270 3.46 9.14 -15.34
N GLY A 271 3.92 8.92 -14.11
CA GLY A 271 3.54 9.66 -12.92
C GLY A 271 3.36 8.72 -11.75
#